data_AF-A0A351Y7M7-F1
#
_entry.id   AF-A0A351Y7M7-F1
#
_cell.length_a   1.000
_cell.length_b   1.000
_cell.length_c   1.000
_cell.angle_alpha   90.00
_cell.angle_beta   90.00
_cell.angle_gamma   90.00
#
_symmetry.space_group_name_H-M   'P 1'
#
loop_
_entity.id
_entity.type
_entity.pdbx_description
1 polymer ?
#
loop_
_entity_poly.entity_id
_entity_poly.type
_entity_poly.pdbx_seq_one_letter_code
_entity_poly.pdbx_strand_id
1 'polypeptide(L)'
;MKLFFLKEHSLYKIFKTIEKVPNGRTIYIYIDTEHSFFDNERRGKEIKELLQKKDLNAMFVTKTEKSKYFFSSLGLNVLHQEKHKIIKYLRLIYDFFFNIKKFHLQVYTKKNYIFYVVFGFEVIFVLVILFLLYSLILPSTNINITPTSQIESVIYNFRYYPSSDTEFQQYSRYLSVSYYTGYIDYKYDMTVSTANIKYIQHPSQGTIELINKTPKDYSFVKNTRFVTDDGRQFISLKDFSVLQGTENNPGKKVVLLQAMEQDIQ
;
A
#
# COMPACT_ATOMS: atom_id res chain seq x y z
N MET A 1 7.54 47.90 26.28
CA MET A 1 8.39 47.23 27.30
C MET A 1 8.15 45.73 27.26
N LYS A 2 9.15 44.87 27.53
CA LYS A 2 8.96 43.40 27.55
C LYS A 2 9.06 42.88 28.99
N LEU A 3 8.06 42.13 29.44
CA LEU A 3 8.00 41.49 30.76
C LEU A 3 8.04 39.97 30.56
N PHE A 4 8.97 39.31 31.24
CA PHE A 4 9.16 37.87 31.15
C PHE A 4 8.97 37.21 32.52
N PHE A 5 8.06 36.24 32.58
CA PHE A 5 7.76 35.47 33.78
C PHE A 5 8.01 33.99 33.52
N LEU A 6 8.96 33.43 34.26
CA LEU A 6 9.33 32.01 34.22
C LEU A 6 8.38 31.19 35.09
N LYS A 7 8.37 29.87 34.90
CA LYS A 7 7.57 28.91 35.68
C LYS A 7 7.68 29.09 37.20
N GLU A 8 8.87 29.46 37.68
CA GLU A 8 9.20 29.59 39.11
C GLU A 8 8.75 30.92 39.73
N HIS A 9 8.36 31.90 38.90
CA HIS A 9 7.93 33.19 39.42
C HIS A 9 6.59 33.06 40.16
N SER A 10 6.43 33.77 41.27
CA SER A 10 5.16 33.80 41.98
C SER A 10 4.13 34.67 41.24
N LEU A 11 2.85 34.35 41.40
CA LEU A 11 1.75 35.19 40.88
C LEU A 11 1.86 36.62 41.38
N TYR A 12 2.20 36.80 42.65
CA TYR A 12 2.43 38.11 43.24
C TYR A 12 3.49 38.91 42.48
N LYS A 13 4.59 38.27 42.05
CA LYS A 13 5.61 38.92 41.23
C LYS A 13 5.03 39.42 39.90
N ILE A 14 4.16 38.65 39.26
CA ILE A 14 3.48 39.06 38.01
C ILE A 14 2.64 40.32 38.27
N PHE A 15 1.73 40.26 39.24
CA PHE A 15 0.82 41.37 39.53
C PHE A 15 1.58 42.64 39.94
N LYS A 16 2.53 42.55 40.87
CA LYS A 16 3.34 43.71 41.29
C LYS A 16 4.19 44.28 40.18
N THR A 17 4.72 43.45 39.28
CA THR A 17 5.51 43.97 38.15
C THR A 17 4.63 44.73 37.17
N ILE A 18 3.41 44.27 36.89
CA ILE A 18 2.46 45.01 36.04
C ILE A 18 1.98 46.29 36.75
N GLU A 19 1.74 46.22 38.06
CA GLU A 19 1.34 47.39 38.87
C GLU A 19 2.42 48.49 38.88
N LYS A 20 3.70 48.13 38.86
CA LYS A 20 4.81 49.09 38.78
C LYS A 20 4.99 49.73 37.40
N VAL A 21 4.27 49.27 36.37
CA VAL A 21 4.36 49.87 35.03
C VAL A 21 3.66 51.25 35.05
N PRO A 22 4.29 52.30 34.50
CA PRO A 22 3.66 53.61 34.31
C PRO A 22 2.44 53.50 33.39
N ASN A 23 1.38 54.25 33.71
CA ASN A 23 0.11 54.23 32.97
C ASN A 23 0.30 54.67 31.50
N GLY A 24 -0.56 54.18 30.59
CA GLY A 24 -0.54 54.55 29.17
C GLY A 24 0.57 53.90 28.32
N ARG A 25 1.34 52.95 28.86
CA ARG A 25 2.44 52.29 28.12
C ARG A 25 2.02 50.96 27.48
N THR A 26 2.61 50.69 26.31
CA THR A 26 2.49 49.40 25.63
C THR A 26 3.48 48.37 26.20
N ILE A 27 2.96 47.23 26.66
CA ILE A 27 3.73 46.16 27.27
C ILE A 27 3.53 44.82 26.56
N TYR A 28 4.62 44.07 26.38
CA TYR A 28 4.62 42.71 25.87
C TYR A 28 4.85 41.77 27.04
N ILE A 29 3.87 40.93 27.37
CA ILE A 29 3.93 40.04 28.52
C ILE A 29 4.15 38.62 28.03
N TYR A 30 5.21 37.99 28.51
CA TYR A 30 5.47 36.56 28.33
C TYR A 30 5.31 35.85 29.67
N ILE A 31 4.40 34.89 29.72
CA ILE A 31 4.24 33.97 30.86
C ILE A 31 4.55 32.57 30.37
N ASP A 32 5.43 31.87 31.08
CA ASP A 32 5.77 30.49 30.78
C ASP A 32 4.52 29.60 30.78
N THR A 33 4.37 28.76 29.76
CA THR A 33 3.18 27.93 29.53
C THR A 33 2.94 26.89 30.62
N GLU A 34 3.99 26.53 31.37
CA GLU A 34 3.90 25.63 32.53
C GLU A 34 3.66 26.36 33.86
N HIS A 35 3.51 27.68 33.83
CA HIS A 35 3.24 28.45 35.04
C HIS A 35 1.82 28.16 35.55
N SER A 36 1.68 28.07 36.86
CA SER A 36 0.39 27.90 37.54
C SER A 36 -0.64 29.01 37.23
N PHE A 37 -0.24 30.11 36.60
CA PHE A 37 -1.13 31.18 36.18
C PHE A 37 -2.28 30.65 35.30
N PHE A 38 -2.00 29.66 34.46
CA PHE A 38 -2.97 29.05 33.55
C PHE A 38 -3.91 28.04 34.19
N ASP A 39 -3.75 27.73 35.49
CA ASP A 39 -4.59 26.75 36.18
C ASP A 39 -5.96 27.32 36.61
N ASN A 40 -6.09 28.66 36.66
CA ASN A 40 -7.31 29.31 37.15
C ASN A 40 -7.63 30.57 36.35
N GLU A 41 -8.80 30.56 35.69
CA GLU A 41 -9.29 31.69 34.88
C GLU A 41 -9.46 32.99 35.68
N ARG A 42 -9.76 32.91 36.98
CA ARG A 42 -9.90 34.09 37.85
C ARG A 42 -8.66 34.99 37.80
N ARG A 43 -7.47 34.38 37.75
CA ARG A 43 -6.18 35.11 37.67
C ARG A 43 -6.05 35.91 36.37
N GLY A 44 -6.61 35.37 35.28
CA GLY A 44 -6.67 36.05 34.00
C GLY A 44 -7.61 37.26 34.02
N LYS A 45 -8.76 37.14 34.70
CA LYS A 45 -9.69 38.26 34.92
C LYS A 45 -9.07 39.37 35.76
N GLU A 46 -8.39 39.01 36.85
CA GLU A 46 -7.70 39.98 37.72
C GLU A 46 -6.61 40.77 36.96
N ILE A 47 -5.84 40.11 36.07
CA ILE A 47 -4.89 40.82 35.21
C ILE A 47 -5.60 41.75 34.23
N LYS A 48 -6.71 41.32 33.63
CA LYS A 48 -7.49 42.16 32.70
C LYS A 48 -7.99 43.44 33.38
N GLU A 49 -8.56 43.31 34.57
CA GLU A 49 -9.02 44.45 35.37
C GLU A 49 -7.86 45.39 35.72
N LEU A 50 -6.70 44.85 36.09
CA LEU A 50 -5.52 45.65 36.42
C LEU A 50 -4.97 46.42 35.20
N LEU A 51 -4.99 45.79 34.02
CA LEU A 51 -4.58 46.42 32.76
C LEU A 51 -5.53 47.55 32.36
N GLN A 52 -6.85 47.35 32.52
CA GLN A 52 -7.86 48.37 32.25
C GLN A 52 -7.76 49.55 33.24
N LYS A 53 -7.59 49.28 34.54
CA LYS A 53 -7.44 50.30 35.58
C LYS A 53 -6.24 51.22 35.35
N LYS A 54 -5.18 50.71 34.72
CA LYS A 54 -3.95 51.46 34.43
C LYS A 54 -3.83 51.98 33.00
N ASP A 55 -4.87 51.79 32.19
CA ASP A 55 -4.88 52.14 30.76
C ASP A 55 -3.63 51.60 30.03
N LEU A 56 -3.31 50.32 30.26
CA LEU A 56 -2.13 49.67 29.69
C LEU A 56 -2.50 48.90 28.42
N ASN A 57 -1.79 49.17 27.34
CA ASN A 57 -1.98 48.44 26.08
C ASN A 57 -1.08 47.19 26.10
N ALA A 58 -1.63 46.05 26.52
CA ALA A 58 -0.86 44.82 26.72
C ALA A 58 -1.03 43.83 25.55
N MET A 59 0.09 43.23 25.11
CA MET A 59 0.13 42.12 24.17
C MET A 59 0.77 40.90 24.82
N PHE A 60 0.05 39.79 24.90
CA PHE A 60 0.56 38.54 25.46
C PHE A 60 1.28 37.72 24.39
N VAL A 61 2.56 37.44 24.59
CA VAL A 61 3.36 36.63 23.66
C VAL A 61 3.25 35.17 24.08
N THR A 62 2.64 34.34 23.23
CA THR A 62 2.39 32.92 23.52
C THR A 62 3.11 32.01 22.53
N LYS A 63 3.60 30.86 23.02
CA LYS A 63 4.26 29.82 22.19
C LYS A 63 3.42 28.56 22.00
N THR A 64 2.35 28.39 22.78
CA THR A 64 1.49 27.20 22.76
C THR A 64 0.04 27.60 22.46
N GLU A 65 -0.72 26.70 21.85
CA GLU A 65 -2.13 26.93 21.55
C GLU A 65 -2.99 27.04 22.82
N LYS A 66 -2.67 26.24 23.87
CA LYS A 66 -3.38 26.31 25.15
C LYS A 66 -3.34 27.72 25.75
N SER A 67 -2.16 28.34 25.80
CA SER A 67 -2.01 29.70 26.33
C SER A 67 -2.64 30.74 25.41
N LYS A 68 -2.58 30.55 24.08
CA LYS A 68 -3.31 31.40 23.11
C LYS A 68 -4.80 31.38 23.38
N TYR A 69 -5.39 30.20 23.53
CA TYR A 69 -6.81 30.02 23.80
C TYR A 69 -7.21 30.67 25.13
N PHE A 70 -6.43 30.43 26.19
CA PHE A 70 -6.67 31.04 27.51
C PHE A 70 -6.77 32.57 27.44
N PHE A 71 -5.78 33.26 26.87
CA PHE A 71 -5.81 34.72 26.79
C PHE A 71 -6.87 35.25 25.80
N SER A 72 -7.11 34.54 24.70
CA SER A 72 -8.13 34.93 23.71
C SER A 72 -9.54 34.80 24.28
N SER A 73 -9.81 33.75 25.08
CA SER A 73 -11.10 33.55 25.76
C SER A 73 -11.45 34.68 26.74
N LEU A 74 -10.43 35.35 27.28
CA LEU A 74 -10.58 36.50 28.18
C LEU A 74 -10.66 37.84 27.43
N GLY A 75 -10.53 37.83 26.09
CA GLY A 75 -10.53 39.04 25.26
C GLY A 75 -9.27 39.88 25.40
N LEU A 76 -8.12 39.26 25.69
CA LEU A 76 -6.81 39.93 25.75
C LEU A 76 -6.10 39.81 24.39
N ASN A 77 -5.29 40.80 24.03
CA ASN A 77 -4.54 40.80 22.77
C ASN A 77 -3.37 39.81 22.83
N VAL A 78 -3.27 38.90 21.86
CA VAL A 78 -2.27 37.83 21.84
C VAL A 78 -1.42 37.87 20.57
N LEU A 79 -0.10 37.81 20.74
CA LEU A 79 0.87 37.58 19.68
C LEU A 79 1.35 36.13 19.77
N HIS A 80 0.89 35.29 18.85
CA HIS A 80 1.26 33.87 18.82
C HIS A 80 2.53 33.65 18.00
N GLN A 81 3.61 33.22 18.66
CA GLN A 81 4.88 32.86 18.01
C GLN A 81 5.01 31.34 18.02
N GLU A 82 4.42 30.68 17.03
CA GLU A 82 4.52 29.23 16.88
C GLU A 82 5.95 28.86 16.47
N LYS A 83 6.60 27.96 17.23
CA LYS A 83 7.82 27.30 16.74
C LYS A 83 7.38 26.26 15.70
N HIS A 84 7.82 26.41 14.44
CA HIS A 84 7.49 25.46 13.37
C HIS A 84 7.75 24.01 13.81
N LYS A 85 6.68 23.20 13.81
CA LYS A 85 6.72 21.78 14.21
C LYS A 85 7.75 20.99 13.40
N ILE A 86 7.93 21.35 12.12
CA ILE A 86 8.89 20.73 11.20
C ILE A 86 10.34 20.92 11.69
N ILE A 87 10.74 22.13 12.10
CA ILE A 87 12.11 22.40 12.57
C ILE A 87 12.41 21.59 13.83
N LYS A 88 11.42 21.41 14.71
CA LYS A 88 11.55 20.59 15.91
C LYS A 88 11.77 19.11 15.55
N TYR A 89 11.05 18.61 14.54
CA TYR A 89 11.19 17.23 14.07
C TYR A 89 12.54 16.98 13.37
N LEU A 90 12.95 17.90 12.49
CA LEU A 90 14.26 17.85 11.82
C LEU A 90 15.41 17.89 12.82
N ARG A 91 15.30 18.71 13.87
CA ARG A 91 16.29 18.74 14.96
C ARG A 91 16.36 17.42 15.72
N LEU A 92 15.21 16.75 15.91
CA LEU A 92 15.13 15.46 16.58
C LEU A 92 15.80 14.36 15.74
N ILE A 93 15.58 14.37 14.42
CA ILE A 93 16.27 13.50 13.45
C ILE A 93 17.77 13.78 13.45
N TYR A 94 18.16 15.06 13.40
CA TYR A 94 19.56 15.46 13.47
C TYR A 94 20.23 14.98 14.76
N ASP A 95 19.59 15.19 15.91
CA ASP A 95 20.10 14.74 17.21
C ASP A 95 20.20 13.19 17.25
N PHE A 96 19.30 12.45 16.58
CA PHE A 96 19.37 10.99 16.48
C PHE A 96 20.64 10.51 15.76
N PHE A 97 20.96 11.07 14.58
CA PHE A 97 22.12 10.64 13.79
C PHE A 97 23.45 11.20 14.28
N PHE A 98 23.48 12.45 14.74
CA PHE A 98 24.74 13.16 15.03
C PHE A 98 25.01 13.40 16.51
N ASN A 99 24.01 13.22 17.40
CA ASN A 99 24.19 13.50 18.82
C ASN A 99 23.33 12.59 19.72
N ILE A 100 23.60 11.29 19.62
CA ILE A 100 22.77 10.24 20.24
C ILE A 100 22.57 10.45 21.75
N LYS A 101 23.58 10.97 22.47
CA LYS A 101 23.49 11.29 23.90
C LYS A 101 22.43 12.35 24.19
N LYS A 102 22.37 13.43 23.40
CA LYS A 102 21.36 14.49 23.56
C LYS A 102 19.98 14.00 23.15
N PHE A 103 19.90 13.18 22.10
CA PHE A 103 18.66 12.56 21.67
C PHE A 103 18.07 11.67 22.77
N HIS A 104 18.85 10.74 23.33
CA HIS A 104 18.41 9.90 24.43
C HIS A 104 17.96 10.74 25.62
N LEU A 105 18.71 11.77 26.02
CA LEU A 105 18.30 12.65 27.13
C LEU A 105 16.94 13.31 26.86
N GLN A 106 16.69 13.81 25.64
CA GLN A 106 15.42 14.44 25.26
C GLN A 106 14.25 13.43 25.19
N VAL A 107 14.51 12.20 24.78
CA VAL A 107 13.49 11.15 24.67
C VAL A 107 13.18 10.53 26.04
N TYR A 108 14.21 10.26 26.86
CA TYR A 108 14.08 9.72 28.22
C TYR A 108 13.38 10.68 29.19
N THR A 109 13.66 11.98 29.10
CA THR A 109 13.01 12.99 29.98
C THR A 109 11.51 13.06 29.80
N LYS A 110 10.98 12.62 28.66
CA LYS A 110 9.55 12.72 28.36
C LYS A 110 8.73 11.49 28.71
N LYS A 111 9.34 10.32 29.02
CA LYS A 111 8.67 9.03 29.34
C LYS A 111 7.35 8.79 28.56
N ASN A 112 7.29 9.24 27.31
CA ASN A 112 6.10 9.20 26.48
C ASN A 112 6.17 8.00 25.54
N TYR A 113 5.09 7.73 24.81
CA TYR A 113 5.02 6.68 23.79
C TYR A 113 6.22 6.67 22.82
N ILE A 114 6.75 7.84 22.46
CA ILE A 114 7.93 8.01 21.60
C ILE A 114 9.17 7.29 22.15
N PHE A 115 9.33 7.24 23.48
CA PHE A 115 10.43 6.52 24.11
C PHE A 115 10.39 5.02 23.82
N TYR A 116 9.23 4.38 23.98
CA TYR A 116 9.06 2.96 23.73
C TYR A 116 9.26 2.59 22.25
N VAL A 117 8.83 3.48 21.34
CA VAL A 117 9.06 3.30 19.90
C VAL A 117 10.55 3.32 19.56
N VAL A 118 11.29 4.30 20.11
CA VAL A 118 12.73 4.43 19.90
C VAL A 118 13.49 3.23 20.49
N PHE A 119 13.14 2.83 21.71
CA PHE A 119 13.75 1.67 22.37
C PHE A 119 13.46 0.37 21.61
N GLY A 120 12.22 0.16 21.15
CA GLY A 120 11.87 -1.00 20.33
C GLY A 120 12.66 -1.06 19.02
N PHE A 121 12.84 0.09 18.37
CA PHE A 121 13.67 0.17 17.15
C PHE A 121 15.13 -0.20 17.43
N GLU A 122 15.70 0.28 18.54
CA GLU A 122 17.07 -0.03 18.95
C GLU A 122 17.27 -1.54 19.20
N VAL A 123 16.33 -2.19 19.88
CA VAL A 123 16.36 -3.65 20.11
C VAL A 123 16.29 -4.41 18.79
N ILE A 124 15.39 -4.04 17.88
CA ILE A 124 15.28 -4.66 16.56
C ILE A 124 16.59 -4.49 15.77
N PHE A 125 17.18 -3.30 15.81
CA PHE A 125 18.43 -3.03 15.10
C PHE A 125 19.58 -3.90 15.60
N VAL A 126 19.70 -4.08 16.93
CA VAL A 126 20.70 -5.00 17.51
C VAL A 126 20.43 -6.45 17.09
N LEU A 127 19.17 -6.90 17.09
CA LEU A 127 18.82 -8.24 16.62
C LEU A 127 19.16 -8.47 15.15
N VAL A 128 18.94 -7.47 14.29
CA VAL A 128 19.33 -7.54 12.86
C VAL A 128 20.84 -7.66 12.71
N ILE A 129 21.61 -6.88 13.46
CA ILE A 129 23.08 -6.98 13.44
C ILE A 129 23.53 -8.37 13.89
N LEU A 130 22.97 -8.88 15.00
CA LEU A 130 23.28 -10.23 15.49
C LEU A 130 22.91 -11.31 14.46
N PHE A 131 21.76 -11.17 13.80
CA PHE A 131 21.34 -12.08 12.73
C PHE A 131 22.31 -12.06 11.55
N LEU A 132 22.75 -10.88 11.11
CA LEU A 132 23.73 -10.75 10.03
C LEU A 132 25.08 -11.36 10.41
N LEU A 133 25.57 -11.10 11.63
CA LEU A 133 26.79 -11.71 12.13
C LEU A 133 26.67 -13.24 12.19
N TYR A 134 25.54 -13.74 12.69
CA TYR A 134 25.24 -15.17 12.71
C TYR A 134 25.25 -15.78 11.31
N SER A 135 24.61 -15.12 10.34
CA SER A 135 24.58 -15.57 8.95
C SER A 135 25.95 -15.55 8.27
N LEU A 136 26.87 -14.68 8.71
CA LEU A 136 28.20 -14.52 8.12
C LEU A 136 29.22 -15.52 8.71
N ILE A 137 29.04 -15.90 9.97
CA ILE A 137 29.91 -16.86 10.67
C ILE A 137 29.51 -18.31 10.37
N LEU A 138 28.24 -18.58 10.05
CA LEU A 138 27.80 -19.92 9.70
C LEU A 138 28.51 -20.43 8.45
N PRO A 139 29.23 -21.56 8.52
CA PRO A 139 29.84 -22.17 7.35
C PRO A 139 28.74 -22.60 6.38
N SER A 140 28.73 -22.02 5.18
CA SER A 140 27.86 -22.47 4.09
C SER A 140 28.52 -23.64 3.38
N THR A 141 27.94 -24.83 3.51
CA THR A 141 28.38 -26.01 2.75
C THR A 141 27.65 -26.03 1.42
N ASN A 142 28.34 -25.65 0.35
CA ASN A 142 27.84 -25.84 -1.01
C ASN A 142 28.05 -27.31 -1.41
N ILE A 143 26.98 -28.11 -1.34
CA ILE A 143 26.99 -29.51 -1.81
C ILE A 143 26.72 -29.48 -3.32
N ASN A 144 27.79 -29.53 -4.13
CA ASN A 144 27.67 -29.71 -5.56
C ASN A 144 27.59 -31.21 -5.88
N ILE A 145 26.38 -31.68 -6.20
CA ILE A 145 26.16 -33.03 -6.70
C ILE A 145 26.26 -32.97 -8.22
N THR A 146 27.42 -33.37 -8.77
CA THR A 146 27.56 -33.58 -10.22
C THR A 146 27.33 -35.06 -10.54
N PRO A 147 26.27 -35.40 -11.30
CA PRO A 147 26.09 -36.78 -11.73
C PRO A 147 27.22 -37.16 -12.68
N THR A 148 28.08 -38.09 -12.27
CA THR A 148 29.04 -38.74 -13.18
C THR A 148 28.30 -39.82 -13.95
N SER A 149 27.44 -39.42 -14.89
CA SER A 149 26.76 -40.37 -15.75
C SER A 149 27.67 -40.70 -16.93
N GLN A 150 28.51 -41.74 -16.80
CA GLN A 150 28.93 -42.50 -17.97
C GLN A 150 27.70 -43.26 -18.47
N ILE A 151 26.92 -42.62 -19.34
CA ILE A 151 25.76 -43.24 -19.96
C ILE A 151 26.31 -44.15 -21.06
N GLU A 152 26.53 -45.42 -20.75
CA GLU A 152 26.56 -46.45 -21.78
C GLU A 152 25.13 -46.63 -22.28
N SER A 153 24.88 -46.23 -23.53
CA SER A 153 23.59 -46.39 -24.18
C SER A 153 23.38 -47.87 -24.54
N VAL A 154 22.82 -48.64 -23.61
CA VAL A 154 22.31 -49.99 -23.93
C VAL A 154 20.96 -49.84 -24.65
N ILE A 155 20.99 -49.91 -25.98
CA ILE A 155 19.78 -49.87 -26.80
C ILE A 155 19.12 -51.25 -26.75
N TYR A 156 18.04 -51.38 -25.98
CA TYR A 156 17.18 -52.55 -26.01
C TYR A 156 16.13 -52.41 -27.10
N ASN A 157 16.19 -53.28 -28.11
CA ASN A 157 15.13 -53.40 -29.10
C ASN A 157 14.03 -54.31 -28.54
N PHE A 158 12.90 -53.71 -28.16
CA PHE A 158 11.70 -54.45 -27.76
C PHE A 158 10.84 -54.75 -28.98
N ARG A 159 10.34 -55.97 -29.07
CA ARG A 159 9.30 -56.34 -30.05
C ARG A 159 8.12 -56.97 -29.32
N TYR A 160 6.92 -56.51 -29.70
CA TYR A 160 5.66 -56.98 -29.14
C TYR A 160 5.11 -58.11 -30.02
N TYR A 161 4.71 -59.21 -29.39
CA TYR A 161 4.08 -60.33 -30.08
C TYR A 161 2.79 -60.73 -29.38
N PRO A 162 1.76 -61.16 -30.13
CA PRO A 162 0.56 -61.71 -29.52
C PRO A 162 0.94 -62.95 -28.69
N SER A 163 0.34 -63.11 -27.51
CA SER A 163 0.64 -64.22 -26.59
C SER A 163 0.36 -65.62 -27.17
N SER A 164 -0.39 -65.70 -28.27
CA SER A 164 -0.66 -66.93 -29.02
C SER A 164 0.48 -67.39 -29.93
N ASP A 165 1.50 -66.56 -30.19
CA ASP A 165 2.63 -66.89 -31.04
C ASP A 165 3.79 -67.49 -30.21
N THR A 166 3.86 -68.82 -30.19
CA THR A 166 4.88 -69.58 -29.45
C THR A 166 6.15 -69.85 -30.25
N GLU A 167 6.13 -69.69 -31.58
CA GLU A 167 7.28 -69.99 -32.44
C GLU A 167 8.36 -68.90 -32.32
N PHE A 168 7.95 -67.65 -32.15
CA PHE A 168 8.88 -66.52 -32.13
C PHE A 168 9.80 -66.46 -30.90
N GLN A 169 9.35 -66.99 -29.75
CA GLN A 169 10.13 -66.95 -28.51
C GLN A 169 11.41 -67.81 -28.59
N GLN A 170 11.41 -68.89 -29.37
CA GLN A 170 12.55 -69.81 -29.43
C GLN A 170 13.75 -69.27 -30.24
N TYR A 171 13.52 -68.32 -31.15
CA TYR A 171 14.57 -67.81 -32.05
C TYR A 171 14.93 -66.33 -31.84
N SER A 172 14.25 -65.62 -30.95
CA SER A 172 14.50 -64.19 -30.77
C SER A 172 15.74 -63.93 -29.91
N ARG A 173 16.69 -63.15 -30.44
CA ARG A 173 17.82 -62.59 -29.69
C ARG A 173 17.47 -61.30 -28.94
N TYR A 174 16.19 -60.93 -28.91
CA TYR A 174 15.67 -59.68 -28.36
C TYR A 174 14.78 -59.95 -27.14
N LEU A 175 14.62 -58.96 -26.27
CA LEU A 175 13.59 -59.00 -25.23
C LEU A 175 12.20 -58.98 -25.89
N SER A 176 11.47 -60.09 -25.75
CA SER A 176 10.11 -60.24 -26.25
C SER A 176 9.09 -59.98 -25.15
N VAL A 177 8.09 -59.15 -25.45
CA VAL A 177 6.99 -58.84 -24.53
C VAL A 177 5.69 -59.32 -25.16
N SER A 178 5.08 -60.34 -24.58
CA SER A 178 3.78 -60.86 -25.02
C SER A 178 2.65 -59.92 -24.59
N TYR A 179 1.76 -59.58 -25.50
CA TYR A 179 0.54 -58.82 -25.19
C TYR A 179 -0.71 -59.69 -25.34
N TYR A 180 -1.72 -59.36 -24.53
CA TYR A 180 -3.05 -59.95 -24.59
C TYR A 180 -4.03 -58.87 -25.04
N THR A 181 -4.90 -59.20 -25.99
CA THR A 181 -6.03 -58.35 -26.35
C THR A 181 -7.25 -58.77 -25.55
N GLY A 182 -7.93 -57.79 -24.95
CA GLY A 182 -9.16 -57.99 -24.21
C GLY A 182 -10.03 -56.74 -24.30
N TYR A 183 -11.34 -56.91 -24.16
CA TYR A 183 -12.28 -55.80 -24.07
C TYR A 183 -12.41 -55.38 -22.60
N ILE A 184 -12.25 -54.09 -22.32
CA ILE A 184 -12.49 -53.51 -21.00
C ILE A 184 -13.79 -52.71 -21.10
N ASP A 185 -14.87 -53.23 -20.50
CA ASP A 185 -16.12 -52.47 -20.33
C ASP A 185 -15.91 -51.42 -19.24
N TYR A 186 -15.60 -50.20 -19.66
CA TYR A 186 -15.49 -49.07 -18.73
C TYR A 186 -16.88 -48.56 -18.38
N LYS A 187 -17.25 -48.69 -17.10
CA LYS A 187 -18.40 -48.00 -16.53
C LYS A 187 -17.88 -46.83 -15.70
N TYR A 188 -17.94 -45.61 -16.25
CA TYR A 188 -17.57 -44.39 -15.55
C TYR A 188 -18.80 -43.77 -14.89
N ASP A 189 -18.81 -43.68 -13.56
CA ASP A 189 -19.73 -42.81 -12.83
C ASP A 189 -19.00 -41.50 -12.49
N MET A 190 -19.33 -40.42 -13.22
CA MET A 190 -18.81 -39.08 -12.96
C MET A 190 -19.82 -38.28 -12.14
N THR A 191 -19.48 -37.97 -10.89
CA THR A 191 -20.22 -36.99 -10.07
C THR A 191 -19.46 -35.66 -10.05
N VAL A 192 -19.98 -34.67 -10.77
CA VAL A 192 -19.47 -33.29 -10.78
C VAL A 192 -20.37 -32.43 -9.89
N SER A 193 -19.79 -31.75 -8.89
CA SER A 193 -20.51 -30.80 -8.05
C SER A 193 -20.74 -29.49 -8.81
N THR A 194 -22.00 -29.19 -9.12
CA THR A 194 -22.43 -28.04 -9.93
C THR A 194 -22.64 -26.75 -9.15
N ALA A 195 -22.32 -26.72 -7.85
CA ALA A 195 -22.72 -25.62 -6.97
C ALA A 195 -21.95 -24.30 -7.19
N ASN A 196 -20.81 -24.28 -7.87
CA ASN A 196 -19.97 -23.07 -7.98
C ASN A 196 -19.16 -22.93 -9.28
N ILE A 197 -19.59 -23.57 -10.36
CA ILE A 197 -18.94 -23.42 -11.66
C ILE A 197 -19.80 -22.52 -12.53
N LYS A 198 -19.46 -21.22 -12.59
CA LYS A 198 -20.04 -20.32 -13.59
C LYS A 198 -19.39 -20.46 -14.95
N TYR A 199 -18.11 -20.84 -15.02
CA TYR A 199 -17.39 -21.17 -16.27
C TYR A 199 -16.25 -22.15 -15.95
N ILE A 200 -16.16 -23.28 -16.66
CA ILE A 200 -14.96 -24.17 -16.62
C ILE A 200 -13.86 -23.60 -17.52
N GLN A 201 -14.24 -22.85 -18.56
CA GLN A 201 -13.34 -22.19 -19.51
C GLN A 201 -13.97 -20.88 -19.98
N HIS A 202 -13.17 -19.84 -20.23
CA HIS A 202 -13.67 -18.59 -20.82
C HIS A 202 -14.08 -18.80 -22.28
N PRO A 203 -15.18 -18.20 -22.76
CA PRO A 203 -15.59 -18.35 -24.16
C PRO A 203 -14.51 -17.82 -25.10
N SER A 204 -14.24 -18.56 -26.18
CA SER A 204 -13.22 -18.20 -27.17
C SER A 204 -13.43 -16.79 -27.71
N GLN A 205 -12.34 -16.01 -27.78
CA GLN A 205 -12.32 -14.66 -28.34
C GLN A 205 -11.47 -14.64 -29.61
N GLY A 206 -11.89 -13.84 -30.58
CA GLY A 206 -11.19 -13.69 -31.86
C GLY A 206 -11.53 -12.39 -32.55
N THR A 207 -10.65 -11.94 -33.43
CA THR A 207 -10.84 -10.71 -34.20
C THR A 207 -11.36 -11.02 -35.60
N ILE A 208 -12.34 -10.25 -36.07
CA ILE A 208 -12.80 -10.28 -37.46
C ILE A 208 -12.55 -8.93 -38.14
N GLU A 209 -12.33 -8.94 -39.45
CA GLU A 209 -12.30 -7.73 -40.27
C GLU A 209 -13.68 -7.53 -40.93
N LEU A 210 -14.33 -6.42 -40.63
CA LEU A 210 -15.57 -6.01 -41.28
C LEU A 210 -15.26 -5.07 -42.44
N ILE A 211 -15.90 -5.33 -43.58
CA ILE A 211 -15.70 -4.62 -44.84
C ILE A 211 -17.03 -4.01 -45.27
N ASN A 212 -17.10 -2.68 -45.30
CA ASN A 212 -18.26 -1.92 -45.75
C ASN A 212 -18.03 -1.35 -47.15
N LYS A 213 -18.75 -1.86 -48.15
CA LYS A 213 -18.73 -1.39 -49.54
C LYS A 213 -19.84 -0.38 -49.87
N THR A 214 -20.65 0.01 -48.88
CA THR A 214 -21.81 0.88 -49.08
C THR A 214 -21.49 2.32 -48.69
N PRO A 215 -22.16 3.32 -49.31
CA PRO A 215 -21.90 4.74 -49.07
C PRO A 215 -22.57 5.25 -47.77
N LYS A 216 -22.71 4.38 -46.76
CA LYS A 216 -23.32 4.72 -45.48
C LYS A 216 -22.50 4.12 -44.34
N ASP A 217 -22.35 4.88 -43.25
CA ASP A 217 -21.73 4.41 -42.02
C ASP A 217 -22.63 3.43 -41.27
N TYR A 218 -22.03 2.36 -40.74
CA TYR A 218 -22.71 1.44 -39.83
C TYR A 218 -22.13 1.55 -38.44
N SER A 219 -22.99 1.83 -37.47
CA SER A 219 -22.64 1.87 -36.05
C SER A 219 -23.30 0.69 -35.34
N PHE A 220 -22.50 -0.05 -34.58
CA PHE A 220 -22.90 -1.24 -33.85
C PHE A 220 -22.67 -1.01 -32.37
N VAL A 221 -23.67 -1.38 -31.57
CA VAL A 221 -23.58 -1.31 -30.12
C VAL A 221 -22.90 -2.57 -29.57
N LYS A 222 -22.46 -2.50 -28.33
CA LYS A 222 -21.97 -3.64 -27.56
C LYS A 222 -23.01 -4.75 -27.55
N ASN A 223 -22.54 -5.99 -27.60
CA ASN A 223 -23.33 -7.21 -27.71
C ASN A 223 -24.12 -7.33 -29.03
N THR A 224 -23.72 -6.63 -30.09
CA THR A 224 -24.23 -6.89 -31.43
C THR A 224 -23.87 -8.33 -31.81
N ARG A 225 -24.87 -9.10 -32.25
CA ARG A 225 -24.75 -10.51 -32.62
C ARG A 225 -24.29 -10.66 -34.07
N PHE A 226 -23.28 -11.50 -34.28
CA PHE A 226 -22.81 -11.98 -35.58
C PHE A 226 -23.14 -13.46 -35.68
N VAL A 227 -23.82 -13.85 -36.75
CA VAL A 227 -24.21 -15.24 -37.00
C VAL A 227 -23.52 -15.69 -38.28
N THR A 228 -22.75 -16.76 -38.21
CA THR A 228 -22.17 -17.40 -39.39
C THR A 228 -23.21 -18.25 -40.10
N ASP A 229 -22.97 -18.59 -41.38
CA ASP A 229 -23.90 -19.39 -42.18
C ASP A 229 -24.18 -20.78 -41.59
N ASP A 230 -23.23 -21.33 -40.83
CA ASP A 230 -23.37 -22.60 -40.09
C ASP A 230 -24.03 -22.44 -38.71
N GLY A 231 -24.56 -21.25 -38.40
CA GLY A 231 -25.39 -20.99 -37.21
C GLY A 231 -24.61 -20.66 -35.93
N ARG A 232 -23.27 -20.51 -35.98
CA ARG A 232 -22.49 -20.11 -34.81
C ARG A 232 -22.69 -18.63 -34.52
N GLN A 233 -22.78 -18.30 -33.23
CA GLN A 233 -23.10 -16.93 -32.79
C GLN A 233 -21.93 -16.32 -32.04
N PHE A 234 -21.63 -15.06 -32.35
CA PHE A 234 -20.60 -14.26 -31.70
C PHE A 234 -21.16 -12.89 -31.31
N ILE A 235 -20.58 -12.25 -30.30
CA ILE A 235 -20.99 -10.92 -29.83
C ILE A 235 -19.83 -9.92 -29.81
N SER A 236 -20.13 -8.66 -30.11
CA SER A 236 -19.18 -7.56 -29.95
C SER A 236 -18.97 -7.21 -28.48
N LEU A 237 -17.71 -7.00 -28.09
CA LEU A 237 -17.37 -6.63 -26.71
C LEU A 237 -17.52 -5.13 -26.42
N LYS A 238 -17.52 -4.29 -27.46
CA LYS A 238 -17.55 -2.82 -27.39
C LYS A 238 -18.35 -2.25 -28.56
N ASP A 239 -18.81 -1.02 -28.41
CA ASP A 239 -19.39 -0.22 -29.49
C ASP A 239 -18.32 0.07 -30.55
N PHE A 240 -18.70 0.03 -31.83
CA PHE A 240 -17.80 0.38 -32.92
C PHE A 240 -18.57 0.85 -34.15
N SER A 241 -17.89 1.59 -35.02
CA SER A 241 -18.43 1.99 -36.32
C SER A 241 -17.53 1.52 -37.47
N VAL A 242 -18.16 1.16 -38.58
CA VAL A 242 -17.50 0.86 -39.85
C VAL A 242 -17.88 1.97 -40.81
N LEU A 243 -16.90 2.79 -41.16
CA LEU A 243 -17.07 3.92 -42.06
C LEU A 243 -17.55 3.46 -43.44
N GLN A 244 -18.26 4.34 -44.13
CA GLN A 244 -18.69 4.15 -45.51
C GLN A 244 -17.52 3.88 -46.44
N GLY A 245 -17.78 3.08 -47.47
CA GLY A 245 -16.83 2.77 -48.53
C GLY A 245 -17.51 2.69 -49.88
N THR A 246 -16.71 2.50 -50.92
CA THR A 246 -17.18 2.19 -52.27
C THR A 246 -16.74 0.78 -52.66
N GLU A 247 -17.26 0.24 -53.77
CA GLU A 247 -16.84 -1.08 -54.25
C GLU A 247 -15.32 -1.19 -54.46
N ASN A 248 -14.70 -0.09 -54.91
CA ASN A 248 -13.27 0.00 -55.18
C ASN A 248 -12.45 0.43 -53.95
N ASN A 249 -13.06 1.03 -52.93
CA ASN A 249 -12.40 1.45 -51.70
C ASN A 249 -13.31 1.23 -50.47
N PRO A 250 -13.38 -0.01 -49.97
CA PRO A 250 -14.25 -0.33 -48.84
C PRO A 250 -13.73 0.25 -47.52
N GLY A 251 -14.65 0.68 -46.66
CA GLY A 251 -14.33 0.95 -45.26
C GLY A 251 -14.00 -0.34 -44.55
N LYS A 252 -12.91 -0.37 -43.77
CA LYS A 252 -12.45 -1.57 -43.05
C LYS A 252 -12.35 -1.30 -41.55
N LYS A 253 -12.77 -2.27 -40.75
CA LYS A 253 -12.60 -2.22 -39.29
C LYS A 253 -12.36 -3.60 -38.71
N VAL A 254 -11.30 -3.74 -37.94
CA VAL A 254 -11.04 -4.95 -37.14
C VAL A 254 -11.78 -4.83 -35.80
N VAL A 255 -12.54 -5.86 -35.45
CA VAL A 255 -13.38 -5.90 -34.24
C VAL A 255 -13.12 -7.20 -33.49
N LEU A 256 -12.98 -7.10 -32.17
CA LEU A 256 -12.86 -8.24 -31.27
C LEU A 256 -14.26 -8.76 -30.90
N LEU A 257 -14.49 -10.04 -31.17
CA LEU A 257 -15.73 -10.76 -30.86
C LEU A 257 -15.47 -11.89 -29.87
N GLN A 258 -16.54 -12.28 -29.16
CA GLN A 258 -16.57 -13.42 -28.24
C GLN A 258 -17.64 -14.40 -28.68
N ALA A 259 -17.34 -15.70 -28.67
CA ALA A 259 -18.33 -16.74 -28.94
C ALA A 259 -19.48 -16.68 -27.91
N MET A 260 -20.73 -16.72 -28.38
CA MET A 260 -21.88 -16.87 -27.50
C MET A 260 -22.00 -18.33 -27.08
N GLU A 261 -22.27 -18.55 -25.79
CA GLU A 261 -22.66 -19.86 -25.29
C GLU A 261 -24.02 -20.23 -25.91
N GLN A 262 -24.08 -21.37 -26.58
CA GLN A 262 -25.35 -22.00 -26.91
C GLN A 262 -25.75 -22.80 -25.68
N ASP A 263 -26.84 -22.42 -25.02
CA ASP A 263 -27.51 -23.34 -24.11
C ASP A 263 -27.88 -24.57 -24.93
N ILE A 264 -27.25 -25.70 -24.63
CA ILE A 264 -27.67 -27.00 -25.15
C ILE A 264 -29.08 -27.22 -24.59
N GLN A 265 -30.11 -27.02 -25.40
CA GLN A 265 -31.48 -27.46 -25.08
C GLN A 265 -31.58 -28.98 -25.20
#